data_AF-A0A0Q9M0M9-F1
#
_entry.id   AF-A0A0Q9M0M9-F1
#
_cell.length_a   1.000
_cell.length_b   1.000
_cell.length_c   1.000
_cell.angle_alpha   90.00
_cell.angle_beta   90.00
_cell.angle_gamma   90.00
#
_symmetry.space_group_name_H-M   'P 1'
#
loop_
_entity.id
_entity.type
_entity.pdbx_description
1 polymer ?
#
loop_
_entity_poly.entity_id
_entity_poly.type
_entity_poly.pdbx_seq_one_letter_code
_entity_poly.pdbx_strand_id
1 'polypeptide(L)'
;MLGHYQAVDYLIEEHIQEIADQIIALNPMVIYLTYPNVREQQVWISSIRSRPNFATEQNIRFMENRKKIELGLLEMLPFPTYTFENENLDWEAVFSKMVEAIQTNE
;
A
#
# COMPACT_ATOMS: atom_id res chain seq x y z
N MET A 1 1.71 -8.73 12.01
CA MET A 1 1.71 -7.46 12.79
C MET A 1 0.31 -6.93 13.03
N LEU A 2 -0.59 -6.85 12.04
CA LEU A 2 -1.98 -6.38 12.28
C LEU A 2 -2.88 -7.41 12.99
N GLY A 3 -2.55 -8.71 13.00
CA GLY A 3 -3.32 -9.72 13.76
C GLY A 3 -3.24 -9.58 15.30
N HIS A 4 -2.37 -8.71 15.81
CA HIS A 4 -2.19 -8.47 17.26
C HIS A 4 -2.74 -7.12 17.73
N TYR A 5 -3.07 -6.22 16.82
CA TYR A 5 -3.75 -4.97 17.17
C TYR A 5 -5.25 -5.22 17.01
N GLN A 6 -5.97 -5.30 18.13
CA GLN A 6 -7.43 -5.18 18.16
C GLN A 6 -7.88 -3.75 17.82
N ALA A 7 -7.14 -3.03 16.97
CA ALA A 7 -7.51 -1.71 16.51
C ALA A 7 -8.58 -1.89 15.43
N VAL A 8 -9.79 -1.42 15.73
CA VAL A 8 -10.86 -1.28 14.76
C VAL A 8 -10.40 -0.28 13.70
N ASP A 9 -10.77 -0.50 12.43
CA ASP A 9 -10.28 0.27 11.28
C ASP A 9 -10.28 1.80 11.52
N TYR A 10 -11.33 2.35 12.15
CA TYR A 10 -11.42 3.78 12.46
C TYR A 10 -10.28 4.32 13.36
N LEU A 11 -9.75 3.50 14.28
CA LEU A 11 -8.64 3.91 15.15
C LEU A 11 -7.33 3.99 14.37
N ILE A 12 -7.17 3.14 13.34
CA ILE A 12 -6.01 3.17 12.45
C ILE A 12 -6.10 4.43 11.57
N GLU A 13 -7.29 4.72 11.06
CA GLU A 13 -7.57 5.93 10.26
C GLU A 13 -7.28 7.21 11.05
N GLU A 14 -7.85 7.34 12.25
CA GLU A 14 -7.62 8.49 13.14
C GLU A 14 -6.14 8.69 13.44
N HIS A 15 -5.43 7.61 13.80
CA HIS A 15 -4.01 7.70 14.12
C HIS A 15 -3.15 8.09 12.92
N ILE A 16 -3.46 7.57 11.72
CA ILE A 16 -2.75 7.95 10.50
C ILE A 16 -3.01 9.42 10.17
N GLN A 17 -4.25 9.90 10.36
CA GLN A 17 -4.57 11.31 10.15
C GLN A 17 -3.81 12.22 11.11
N GLU A 18 -3.74 11.88 12.40
CA GLU A 18 -2.96 12.64 13.38
C GLU A 18 -1.49 12.76 12.98
N ILE A 19 -0.89 11.68 12.46
CA ILE A 19 0.49 11.70 11.94
C ILE A 19 0.58 12.61 10.72
N ALA A 20 -0.37 12.48 9.78
CA ALA A 20 -0.40 13.25 8.55
C ALA A 20 -0.47 14.76 8.83
N ASP A 21 -1.31 15.17 9.78
CA ASP A 21 -1.45 16.56 10.22
C ASP A 21 -0.16 17.10 10.86
N GLN A 22 0.59 16.25 11.59
CA GLN A 22 1.87 16.63 12.18
C GLN A 22 2.97 16.87 11.14
N ILE A 23 2.95 16.12 10.03
CA ILE A 23 4.01 16.18 9.01
C ILE A 23 3.68 17.06 7.81
N ILE A 24 2.44 17.55 7.68
CA ILE A 24 1.99 18.31 6.49
C ILE A 24 2.88 19.52 6.17
N ALA A 25 3.41 20.19 7.20
CA ALA A 25 4.30 21.33 7.05
C ALA A 25 5.64 20.99 6.36
N LEU A 26 6.00 19.71 6.27
CA LEU A 26 7.18 19.23 5.57
C LEU A 26 6.94 19.06 4.06
N ASN A 27 5.73 19.38 3.57
CA ASN A 27 5.30 19.14 2.20
C ASN A 27 5.54 17.69 1.73
N PRO A 28 5.06 16.68 2.48
CA PRO A 28 5.30 15.28 2.14
C PRO A 28 4.54 14.89 0.86
N MET A 29 5.07 13.87 0.19
CA MET A 29 4.40 13.18 -0.91
C MET A 29 4.42 11.69 -0.61
N VAL A 30 3.30 10.99 -0.84
CA VAL A 30 3.23 9.54 -0.70
C VAL A 30 3.23 8.86 -2.05
N ILE A 31 4.17 7.93 -2.20
CA ILE A 31 4.23 6.99 -3.32
C ILE A 31 3.84 5.63 -2.78
N TYR A 32 2.70 5.13 -3.22
CA TYR A 32 2.18 3.83 -2.83
C TYR A 32 2.35 2.82 -3.97
N LEU A 33 3.07 1.72 -3.68
CA LEU A 33 3.34 0.66 -4.63
C LEU A 33 2.44 -0.52 -4.35
N THR A 34 1.71 -0.95 -5.36
CA THR A 34 0.75 -2.05 -5.21
C THR A 34 0.83 -3.03 -6.38
N TYR A 35 0.29 -4.22 -6.16
CA TYR A 35 0.08 -5.20 -7.20
C TYR A 35 -1.43 -5.27 -7.48
N PRO A 36 -1.90 -5.30 -8.73
CA PRO A 36 -3.32 -5.20 -9.05
C PRO A 36 -4.12 -6.31 -8.36
N ASN A 37 -3.65 -7.56 -8.48
CA ASN A 37 -4.31 -8.74 -7.94
C ASN A 37 -3.55 -9.31 -6.72
N VAL A 38 -4.12 -9.12 -5.52
CA VAL A 38 -3.52 -9.60 -4.26
C VAL A 38 -3.37 -11.12 -4.25
N ARG A 39 -4.34 -11.87 -4.77
CA ARG A 39 -4.29 -13.33 -4.81
C ARG A 39 -3.13 -13.82 -5.66
N GLU A 40 -3.01 -13.32 -6.89
CA GLU A 40 -1.90 -13.66 -7.78
C GLU A 40 -0.55 -13.32 -7.14
N GLN A 41 -0.46 -12.14 -6.51
CA GLN A 41 0.73 -11.72 -5.78
C GLN A 41 1.08 -12.69 -4.65
N GLN A 42 0.11 -13.08 -3.81
CA GLN A 42 0.36 -14.00 -2.69
C GLN A 42 0.75 -15.41 -3.16
N VAL A 43 0.13 -15.90 -4.24
CA VAL A 43 0.50 -17.19 -4.86
C VAL A 43 1.92 -17.13 -5.42
N TRP A 44 2.26 -16.05 -6.13
CA TRP A 44 3.61 -15.84 -6.63
C TRP A 44 4.65 -15.73 -5.50
N ILE A 45 4.38 -14.92 -4.46
CA ILE A 45 5.24 -14.79 -3.27
C ILE A 45 5.44 -16.15 -2.60
N SER A 46 4.37 -16.94 -2.43
CA SER A 46 4.43 -18.28 -1.86
C SER A 46 5.39 -19.18 -2.65
N SER A 47 5.31 -19.13 -3.99
CA SER A 47 6.17 -19.89 -4.89
C SER A 47 7.63 -19.46 -4.77
N ILE A 48 7.96 -18.18 -4.98
CA ILE A 48 9.35 -17.70 -5.00
C ILE A 48 10.03 -17.82 -3.63
N ARG A 49 9.26 -17.70 -2.52
CA ARG A 49 9.80 -17.75 -1.16
C ARG A 49 9.80 -19.16 -0.57
N SER A 50 9.28 -20.16 -1.30
CA SER A 50 9.03 -21.51 -0.76
C SER A 50 8.25 -21.48 0.56
N ARG A 51 7.25 -20.61 0.65
CA ARG A 51 6.47 -20.36 1.88
C ARG A 51 4.96 -20.50 1.61
N PRO A 52 4.39 -21.71 1.76
CA PRO A 52 3.01 -21.99 1.38
C PRO A 52 1.96 -21.24 2.21
N ASN A 53 2.32 -20.77 3.40
CA ASN A 53 1.42 -20.01 4.26
C ASN A 53 0.94 -18.68 3.63
N PHE A 54 1.70 -18.10 2.71
CA PHE A 54 1.28 -16.90 1.97
C PHE A 54 0.08 -17.15 1.05
N ALA A 55 -0.01 -18.35 0.45
CA ALA A 55 -1.09 -18.71 -0.48
C ALA A 55 -2.32 -19.34 0.22
N THR A 56 -2.40 -19.28 1.56
CA THR A 56 -3.59 -19.75 2.27
C THR A 56 -4.77 -18.79 2.05
N GLU A 57 -5.99 -19.31 1.95
CA GLU A 57 -7.20 -18.47 1.78
C GLU A 57 -7.36 -17.45 2.90
N GLN A 58 -7.01 -17.82 4.13
CA GLN A 58 -7.03 -16.90 5.26
C GLN A 58 -6.06 -15.73 5.06
N ASN A 59 -4.83 -16.00 4.62
CA ASN A 59 -3.84 -14.96 4.38
C ASN A 59 -4.22 -14.08 3.17
N ILE A 60 -4.73 -14.68 2.10
CA ILE A 60 -5.17 -13.94 0.90
C ILE A 60 -6.29 -12.97 1.28
N ARG A 61 -7.35 -13.44 1.98
CA ARG A 61 -8.45 -12.56 2.44
C ARG A 61 -7.97 -11.45 3.35
N PHE A 62 -7.06 -11.76 4.26
CA PHE A 62 -6.46 -10.77 5.13
C PHE A 62 -5.71 -9.69 4.34
N MET A 63 -4.92 -10.08 3.33
CA MET A 63 -4.19 -9.14 2.48
C MET A 63 -5.11 -8.33 1.55
N GLU A 64 -6.21 -8.91 1.06
CA GLU A 64 -7.24 -8.20 0.29
C GLU A 64 -7.91 -7.12 1.14
N ASN A 65 -8.31 -7.46 2.37
CA ASN A 65 -8.90 -6.49 3.30
C ASN A 65 -7.90 -5.38 3.64
N ARG A 66 -6.63 -5.75 3.88
CA ARG A 66 -5.57 -4.80 4.14
C ARG A 66 -5.37 -3.82 2.98
N LYS A 67 -5.28 -4.31 1.73
CA LYS A 67 -5.14 -3.43 0.54
C LYS A 67 -6.32 -2.46 0.44
N LYS A 68 -7.55 -2.91 0.71
CA LYS A 68 -8.74 -2.06 0.70
C LYS A 68 -8.64 -0.92 1.73
N ILE A 69 -8.24 -1.23 2.97
CA ILE A 69 -8.06 -0.22 4.03
C ILE A 69 -6.94 0.76 3.64
N GLU A 70 -5.79 0.25 3.19
CA GLU A 70 -4.67 1.09 2.75
C GLU A 70 -5.09 2.06 1.64
N LEU A 71 -5.81 1.60 0.62
CA LEU A 71 -6.28 2.48 -0.45
C LEU A 71 -7.26 3.56 0.05
N GLY A 72 -8.16 3.22 0.97
CA GLY A 72 -9.06 4.20 1.59
C GLY A 72 -8.31 5.26 2.42
N LEU A 73 -7.26 4.85 3.14
CA LEU A 73 -6.40 5.76 3.90
C LEU A 73 -5.70 6.77 3.00
N LEU A 74 -5.19 6.32 1.84
CA LEU A 74 -4.50 7.19 0.88
C LEU A 74 -5.39 8.33 0.36
N GLU A 75 -6.71 8.09 0.22
CA GLU A 75 -7.67 9.11 -0.22
C GLU A 75 -7.92 10.19 0.82
N MET A 76 -7.64 9.93 2.10
CA MET A 76 -7.87 10.87 3.21
C MET A 76 -6.65 11.73 3.52
N LEU A 77 -5.46 11.38 3.04
CA LEU A 77 -4.24 12.09 3.37
C LEU A 77 -4.27 13.54 2.85
N PRO A 78 -3.82 14.53 3.65
CA PRO A 78 -3.90 15.94 3.31
C PRO A 78 -2.76 16.39 2.37
N PHE A 79 -2.17 15.47 1.60
CA PHE A 79 -1.06 15.73 0.71
C PHE A 79 -1.06 14.79 -0.51
N PRO A 80 -0.34 15.14 -1.59
CA PRO A 80 -0.35 14.37 -2.83
C PRO A 80 0.04 12.91 -2.62
N THR A 81 -0.79 12.03 -3.17
CA THR A 81 -0.61 10.59 -3.08
C THR A 81 -0.70 9.96 -4.47
N TYR A 82 0.32 9.19 -4.83
CA TYR A 82 0.45 8.55 -6.14
C TYR A 82 0.48 7.03 -5.96
N THR A 83 -0.45 6.34 -6.62
CA THR A 83 -0.50 4.87 -6.62
C THR A 83 0.06 4.34 -7.93
N PHE A 84 1.05 3.45 -7.83
CA PHE A 84 1.63 2.77 -8.98
C PHE A 84 1.41 1.27 -8.86
N GLU A 85 0.72 0.71 -9.87
CA GLU A 85 0.52 -0.72 -9.97
C GLU A 85 1.66 -1.37 -10.73
N ASN A 86 2.24 -2.42 -10.15
CA ASN A 86 3.30 -3.19 -10.77
C ASN A 86 2.72 -4.44 -11.47
N GLU A 87 1.95 -4.25 -12.52
CA GLU A 87 1.17 -5.32 -13.18
C GLU A 87 2.03 -6.45 -13.77
N ASN A 88 3.31 -6.20 -14.10
CA ASN A 88 4.19 -7.16 -14.80
C ASN A 88 5.56 -7.37 -14.15
N LEU A 89 5.75 -6.96 -12.89
CA LEU A 89 7.06 -6.91 -12.23
C LEU A 89 8.09 -6.02 -12.97
N ASP A 90 7.60 -5.11 -13.81
CA ASP A 90 8.41 -4.14 -14.56
C ASP A 90 8.75 -2.95 -13.64
N TRP A 91 9.75 -3.16 -12.79
CA TRP A 91 10.20 -2.15 -11.84
C TRP A 91 10.83 -0.94 -12.51
N GLU A 92 11.38 -1.08 -13.72
CA GLU A 92 11.96 0.03 -14.46
C GLU A 92 10.86 1.00 -14.88
N ALA A 93 9.77 0.48 -15.49
CA ALA A 93 8.63 1.29 -15.88
C ALA A 93 7.95 1.95 -14.67
N VAL A 94 7.80 1.21 -13.56
CA VAL A 94 7.21 1.74 -12.32
C VAL A 94 8.11 2.84 -11.72
N PHE A 95 9.43 2.66 -11.75
CA PHE A 95 10.38 3.68 -11.31
C PHE A 95 10.34 4.94 -12.19
N SER A 96 10.32 4.80 -13.52
CA SER A 96 10.21 5.95 -14.42
C SER A 96 8.94 6.77 -14.14
N LYS A 97 7.79 6.11 -13.93
CA LYS A 97 6.53 6.79 -13.59
C LYS A 97 6.60 7.52 -12.24
N MET A 98 7.31 6.98 -11.24
CA MET A 98 7.53 7.66 -9.96
C MET A 98 8.35 8.95 -10.15
N VAL A 99 9.44 8.88 -10.92
CA VAL A 99 10.28 10.05 -11.20
C VAL A 99 9.48 11.14 -11.90
N GLU A 100 8.67 10.78 -12.89
CA GLU A 100 7.77 11.72 -13.58
C GLU A 100 6.77 12.39 -12.62
N ALA A 101 6.18 11.63 -11.69
CA ALA A 101 5.25 12.17 -10.70
C ALA A 101 5.91 13.12 -9.69
N ILE A 102 7.16 12.88 -9.33
CA ILE A 102 7.93 13.78 -8.46
C ILE A 102 8.23 15.09 -9.21
N GLN A 103 8.66 15.00 -10.47
CA GLN A 103 9.03 16.16 -11.28
C GLN A 103 7.86 17.07 -11.65
N THR A 104 6.62 16.56 -11.64
CA THR A 104 5.41 17.34 -11.95
C THR A 104 4.86 18.11 -10.74
N ASN A 105 5.43 17.96 -9.55
CA ASN A 105 5.06 18.68 -8.32
C ASN A 105 6.04 19.81 -7.93
N GLU A 106 7.08 20.05 -8.73
CA GLU A 106 7.96 21.23 -8.63
C GLU A 106 7.47 22.37 -9.51
#